data_AF-A0A5E4NGW4-F1
#
_entry.id   AF-A0A5E4NGW4-F1
#
_cell.length_a   1.000
_cell.length_b   1.000
_cell.length_c   1.000
_cell.angle_alpha   90.00
_cell.angle_beta   90.00
_cell.angle_gamma   90.00
#
_symmetry.space_group_name_H-M   'P 1'
#
loop_
_entity.id
_entity.type
_entity.pdbx_description
1 polymer ?
#
loop_
_entity_poly.entity_id
_entity_poly.type
_entity_poly.pdbx_seq_one_letter_code
_entity_poly.pdbx_strand_id
1 'polypeptide(L)'
;MSSDDECISPLKRKRGISNSDKYKRNIIKQAKIEGKKYTNWIVKIVAVKNDPSLILLKECCSKKCLKDIQQEKLEDIMKMFYELRSKNEQDLHLQRTIEIKEITRKRKRIETEGKEKPKSKSIQYFLIVDGQRIH
;
A
#
# COMPACT_ATOMS: atom_id res chain seq x y z
N MET A 1 -50.95 19.56 7.98
CA MET A 1 -50.65 18.23 7.44
C MET A 1 -50.47 18.40 5.95
N SER A 2 -49.23 18.65 5.49
CA SER A 2 -48.89 18.80 4.08
C SER A 2 -47.95 17.66 3.74
N SER A 3 -48.40 16.74 2.90
CA SER A 3 -47.65 15.58 2.45
C SER A 3 -46.75 16.01 1.31
N ASP A 4 -45.46 16.21 1.58
CA ASP A 4 -44.46 16.41 0.54
C ASP A 4 -44.13 15.04 -0.08
N ASP A 5 -44.72 14.78 -1.25
CA ASP A 5 -44.36 13.67 -2.12
C ASP A 5 -42.91 13.86 -2.61
N GLU A 6 -41.98 13.17 -1.96
CA GLU A 6 -40.60 13.00 -2.41
C GLU A 6 -40.60 12.35 -3.81
N CYS A 7 -40.52 13.19 -4.84
CA CYS A 7 -40.32 12.76 -6.23
C CYS A 7 -38.93 12.11 -6.36
N ILE A 8 -38.85 10.80 -6.10
CA ILE A 8 -37.66 9.98 -6.38
C ILE A 8 -37.48 9.92 -7.90
N SER A 9 -36.72 10.87 -8.42
CA SER A 9 -36.35 10.87 -9.84
C SER A 9 -35.57 9.59 -10.19
N PRO A 10 -35.93 8.87 -11.28
CA PRO A 10 -35.23 7.65 -11.65
C PRO A 10 -33.80 7.98 -12.09
N LEU A 11 -32.81 7.44 -11.37
CA LEU A 11 -31.41 7.53 -11.73
C LEU A 11 -31.21 7.04 -13.17
N LYS A 12 -30.91 7.98 -14.09
CA LYS A 12 -30.63 7.68 -15.50
C LYS A 12 -29.51 6.63 -15.57
N ARG A 13 -29.79 5.47 -16.18
CA ARG A 13 -28.78 4.44 -16.44
C ARG A 13 -27.66 5.06 -17.29
N LYS A 14 -26.43 5.11 -16.78
CA LYS A 14 -25.25 5.56 -17.54
C LYS A 14 -25.07 4.61 -18.74
N ARG A 15 -25.39 5.08 -19.95
CA ARG A 15 -25.11 4.34 -21.19
C ARG A 15 -23.59 4.14 -21.30
N GLY A 16 -23.16 2.92 -21.61
CA GLY A 16 -21.77 2.60 -21.96
C GLY A 16 -20.90 1.90 -20.91
N ILE A 17 -21.40 1.69 -19.68
CA ILE A 17 -20.66 0.91 -18.66
C ILE A 17 -21.47 -0.34 -18.34
N SER A 18 -21.31 -1.37 -19.16
CA SER A 18 -21.81 -2.71 -18.86
C SER A 18 -20.65 -3.57 -18.38
N ASN A 19 -20.84 -4.24 -17.25
CA ASN A 19 -19.91 -5.23 -16.69
C ASN A 19 -18.48 -4.70 -16.46
N SER A 20 -18.37 -3.59 -15.73
CA SER A 20 -17.09 -2.92 -15.44
C SER A 20 -16.05 -3.83 -14.81
N ASP A 21 -16.48 -4.83 -14.05
CA ASP A 21 -15.59 -5.75 -13.32
C ASP A 21 -14.83 -6.67 -14.28
N LYS A 22 -15.38 -6.91 -15.47
CA LYS A 22 -14.72 -7.69 -16.53
C LYS A 22 -13.70 -6.89 -17.33
N TYR A 23 -13.60 -5.57 -17.12
CA TYR A 23 -12.60 -4.78 -17.82
C TYR A 23 -11.21 -5.22 -17.36
N LYS A 24 -10.33 -5.54 -18.31
CA LYS A 24 -8.94 -5.99 -18.04
C LYS A 24 -8.26 -5.10 -16.99
N ARG A 25 -8.45 -3.78 -17.07
CA ARG A 25 -7.90 -2.81 -16.11
C ARG A 25 -8.44 -3.02 -14.68
N ASN A 26 -9.72 -3.31 -14.52
CA ASN A 26 -10.36 -3.50 -13.22
C ASN A 26 -10.00 -4.87 -12.63
N ILE A 27 -9.93 -5.92 -13.45
CA ILE A 27 -9.40 -7.23 -13.05
C ILE A 27 -7.96 -7.09 -12.52
N ILE A 28 -7.08 -6.38 -13.23
CA ILE A 28 -5.70 -6.15 -12.78
C ILE A 28 -5.66 -5.31 -11.50
N LYS A 29 -6.54 -4.32 -11.34
CA LYS A 29 -6.63 -3.52 -10.10
C LYS A 29 -7.05 -4.38 -8.92
N GLN A 30 -8.08 -5.22 -9.08
CA GLN A 30 -8.54 -6.14 -8.03
C GLN A 30 -7.44 -7.15 -7.69
N ALA A 31 -6.82 -7.78 -8.69
CA ALA A 31 -5.71 -8.71 -8.46
C ALA A 31 -4.52 -8.05 -7.72
N LYS A 32 -4.27 -6.74 -7.93
CA LYS A 32 -3.26 -6.00 -7.17
C LYS A 32 -3.65 -5.75 -5.72
N ILE A 33 -4.90 -5.38 -5.46
CA ILE A 33 -5.43 -5.15 -4.11
C ILE A 33 -5.40 -6.45 -3.33
N GLU A 34 -5.85 -7.54 -3.95
CA GLU A 34 -5.86 -8.88 -3.36
C GLU A 34 -4.49 -9.56 -3.42
N GLY A 35 -3.44 -8.90 -3.95
CA GLY A 35 -2.09 -9.45 -4.14
C GLY A 35 -1.99 -10.79 -4.89
N LYS A 36 -2.99 -11.11 -5.72
CA LYS A 36 -3.02 -12.30 -6.59
C LYS A 36 -2.10 -12.14 -7.80
N LYS A 37 -1.78 -13.26 -8.45
CA LYS A 37 -1.09 -13.30 -9.74
C LYS A 37 -1.88 -12.51 -10.78
N TYR A 38 -1.19 -11.67 -11.56
CA TYR A 38 -1.79 -10.97 -12.69
C TYR A 38 -0.82 -10.83 -13.85
N THR A 39 -1.36 -10.69 -15.05
CA THR A 39 -0.58 -10.31 -16.23
C THR A 39 -0.56 -8.80 -16.37
N ASN A 40 0.63 -8.23 -16.48
CA ASN A 40 0.78 -6.80 -16.73
C ASN A 40 0.43 -6.48 -18.19
N TRP A 41 0.29 -5.19 -18.51
CA TRP A 41 0.04 -4.72 -19.88
C TRP A 41 1.16 -5.10 -20.86
N ILE A 42 2.39 -5.33 -20.36
CA ILE A 42 3.56 -5.83 -21.11
C ILE A 42 3.55 -7.38 -21.19
N VAL A 43 2.43 -8.04 -20.87
CA VAL A 43 2.25 -9.51 -20.88
C VAL A 43 3.14 -10.29 -19.87
N LYS A 44 3.98 -9.60 -19.10
CA LYS A 44 4.76 -10.20 -18.00
C LYS A 44 3.84 -10.68 -16.88
N ILE A 45 4.05 -11.92 -16.42
CA ILE A 45 3.35 -12.48 -15.27
C ILE A 45 3.98 -11.94 -14.00
N VAL A 46 3.16 -11.30 -13.16
CA VAL A 46 3.56 -10.90 -11.81
C VAL A 46 3.11 -12.00 -10.85
N ALA A 47 4.07 -12.52 -10.09
CA ALA A 47 3.82 -13.57 -9.10
C ALA A 47 2.90 -13.11 -7.97
N VAL A 48 2.30 -14.08 -7.29
CA VAL A 48 1.46 -13.86 -6.11
C VAL A 48 2.31 -13.21 -5.00
N LYS A 49 1.74 -12.22 -4.31
CA LYS A 49 2.39 -11.52 -3.20
C LYS A 49 1.83 -11.91 -1.84
N ASN A 50 0.66 -12.53 -1.80
CA ASN A 50 0.04 -13.03 -0.57
C ASN A 50 0.66 -14.34 -0.10
N ASP A 51 1.45 -15.00 -0.95
CA ASP A 51 2.08 -16.27 -0.61
C ASP A 51 3.30 -15.98 0.28
N PRO A 52 3.23 -16.30 1.58
CA PRO A 52 4.25 -15.86 2.52
C PRO A 52 5.61 -16.50 2.28
N SER A 53 5.60 -17.69 1.69
CA SER A 53 6.78 -18.45 1.27
C SER A 53 7.65 -17.69 0.25
N LEU A 54 7.06 -16.80 -0.57
CA LEU A 54 7.79 -15.99 -1.55
C LEU A 54 8.37 -14.70 -0.96
N ILE A 55 7.92 -14.30 0.24
CA ILE A 55 8.27 -13.03 0.86
C ILE A 55 9.61 -13.13 1.60
N LEU A 56 9.85 -14.26 2.27
CA LEU A 56 11.13 -14.54 2.97
C LEU A 56 12.23 -15.05 2.05
N LEU A 57 11.87 -15.68 0.92
CA LEU A 57 12.82 -16.17 -0.08
C LEU A 57 13.56 -15.04 -0.79
N LYS A 58 13.03 -13.82 -0.74
CA LYS A 58 13.81 -12.66 -1.11
C LYS A 58 14.62 -12.24 0.09
N GLU A 59 15.92 -12.40 -0.03
CA GLU A 59 16.94 -11.50 0.52
C GLU A 59 16.72 -10.06 0.02
N CYS A 60 15.48 -9.54 0.10
CA CYS A 60 15.01 -8.34 -0.57
C CYS A 60 15.73 -7.09 -0.05
N CYS A 61 16.37 -7.22 1.11
CA CYS A 61 17.20 -6.18 1.67
C CYS A 61 18.55 -6.78 2.05
N SER A 62 19.62 -6.27 1.45
CA SER A 62 20.99 -6.42 1.94
C SER A 62 21.13 -6.06 3.43
N LYS A 63 20.20 -5.24 3.94
CA LYS A 63 20.11 -4.81 5.34
C LYS A 63 19.40 -5.80 6.26
N LYS A 64 18.91 -6.94 5.75
CA LYS A 64 18.42 -8.05 6.58
C LYS A 64 17.29 -7.64 7.56
N CYS A 65 16.46 -6.67 7.18
CA CYS A 65 15.49 -5.98 8.06
C CYS A 65 14.44 -6.89 8.71
N LEU A 66 14.21 -8.09 8.16
CA LEU A 66 13.14 -9.01 8.59
C LEU A 66 13.68 -10.28 9.25
N LYS A 67 14.97 -10.30 9.61
CA LYS A 67 15.60 -11.50 10.19
C LYS A 67 15.10 -11.87 11.57
N ASP A 68 14.74 -10.87 12.35
CA ASP A 68 14.37 -11.06 13.76
C ASP A 68 12.86 -11.33 13.91
N ILE A 69 12.12 -11.30 12.81
CA ILE A 69 10.66 -11.54 12.79
C ILE A 69 10.41 -13.01 12.44
N GLN A 70 9.64 -13.69 13.28
CA GLN A 70 9.18 -15.04 12.99
C GLN A 70 8.32 -15.05 11.72
N GLN A 71 8.52 -16.08 10.89
CA GLN A 71 7.84 -16.22 9.61
C GLN A 71 6.31 -16.08 9.74
N GLU A 72 5.70 -16.85 10.66
CA GLU A 72 4.25 -16.86 10.91
C GLU A 72 3.66 -15.46 11.10
N LYS A 73 4.33 -14.62 11.89
CA LYS A 73 3.88 -13.24 12.18
C LYS A 73 3.92 -12.36 10.95
N LEU A 74 4.93 -12.57 10.10
CA LEU A 74 5.04 -11.87 8.84
C LEU A 74 3.96 -12.33 7.84
N GLU A 75 3.62 -13.62 7.86
CA GLU A 75 2.50 -14.15 7.09
C GLU A 75 1.18 -13.50 7.53
N ASP A 76 0.94 -13.41 8.83
CA ASP A 76 -0.26 -12.79 9.41
C ASP A 76 -0.37 -11.31 9.05
N ILE A 77 0.73 -10.55 9.16
CA ILE A 77 0.76 -9.13 8.80
C ILE A 77 0.43 -8.94 7.31
N MET A 78 1.03 -9.75 6.44
CA MET A 78 0.79 -9.65 5.00
C MET A 78 -0.62 -10.09 4.64
N LYS A 79 -1.12 -11.16 5.25
CA LYS A 79 -2.50 -11.63 5.06
C LYS A 79 -3.50 -10.55 5.46
N MET A 80 -3.35 -9.97 6.65
CA MET A 80 -4.19 -8.85 7.11
C MET A 80 -4.13 -7.66 6.15
N PHE A 81 -2.94 -7.31 5.63
CA PHE A 81 -2.81 -6.21 4.67
C PHE A 81 -3.57 -6.46 3.36
N TYR A 82 -3.50 -7.68 2.82
CA TYR A 82 -4.18 -8.04 1.57
C TYR A 82 -5.66 -8.41 1.74
N GLU A 83 -6.13 -8.61 2.97
CA GLU A 83 -7.56 -8.69 3.32
C GLU A 83 -8.28 -7.34 3.25
N LEU A 84 -7.52 -6.22 3.26
CA LEU A 84 -8.09 -4.88 3.06
C LEU A 84 -8.70 -4.76 1.65
N ARG A 85 -9.95 -4.29 1.60
CA ARG A 85 -10.81 -4.42 0.41
C ARG A 85 -10.53 -3.35 -0.64
N SER A 86 -9.92 -2.25 -0.24
CA SER A 86 -9.67 -1.11 -1.12
C SER A 86 -8.22 -0.64 -1.02
N LYS A 87 -7.72 -0.09 -2.14
CA LYS A 87 -6.42 0.56 -2.15
C LYS A 87 -6.34 1.70 -1.11
N ASN A 88 -7.43 2.41 -0.88
CA ASN A 88 -7.47 3.49 0.11
C ASN A 88 -7.29 2.96 1.54
N GLU A 89 -7.90 1.83 1.88
CA GLU A 89 -7.68 1.16 3.17
C GLU A 89 -6.22 0.72 3.33
N GLN A 90 -5.64 0.13 2.29
CA GLN A 90 -4.22 -0.26 2.26
C GLN A 90 -3.29 0.95 2.44
N ASP A 91 -3.52 2.03 1.69
CA ASP A 91 -2.73 3.26 1.77
C ASP A 91 -2.88 3.91 3.16
N LEU A 92 -4.09 3.91 3.74
CA LEU A 92 -4.35 4.44 5.08
C LEU A 92 -3.67 3.58 6.16
N HIS A 93 -3.64 2.25 5.99
CA HIS A 93 -2.87 1.37 6.87
C HIS A 93 -1.37 1.68 6.81
N LEU A 94 -0.81 1.85 5.61
CA LEU A 94 0.60 2.22 5.44
C LEU A 94 0.91 3.63 5.98
N GLN A 95 -0.01 4.58 5.87
CA GLN A 95 0.17 5.91 6.44
C GLN A 95 0.26 5.87 7.97
N ARG A 96 -0.47 4.97 8.61
CA ARG A 96 -0.41 4.78 10.08
C ARG A 96 0.91 4.18 10.54
N THR A 97 1.65 3.53 9.67
CA THR A 97 2.97 2.96 9.98
C THR A 97 4.13 3.89 9.64
N ILE A 98 3.85 5.13 9.22
CA ILE A 98 4.87 6.15 8.93
C ILE A 98 5.29 6.87 10.21
N GLU A 99 6.60 6.96 10.40
CA GLU A 99 7.25 7.82 11.37
C GLU A 99 8.12 8.87 10.67
N ILE A 100 8.04 10.11 11.13
CA ILE A 100 8.83 11.23 10.61
C ILE A 100 9.97 11.50 11.60
N LYS A 101 11.22 11.25 11.19
CA LYS A 101 12.41 11.51 11.99
C LYS A 101 13.17 12.73 11.49
N GLU A 102 13.54 13.63 12.39
CA GLU A 102 14.39 14.77 12.06
C GLU A 102 15.81 14.31 11.74
N ILE A 103 16.38 14.89 10.68
CA ILE A 103 17.74 14.54 10.25
C ILE A 103 18.72 15.39 11.05
N THR A 104 19.33 14.78 12.08
CA THR A 104 20.43 15.40 12.81
C THR A 104 21.69 15.39 11.94
N ARG A 105 22.26 16.57 11.68
CA ARG A 105 23.48 16.70 10.88
C ARG A 105 24.64 17.13 11.75
N LYS A 106 25.73 16.36 11.70
CA LYS A 106 26.95 16.64 12.46
C LYS A 106 27.75 17.85 11.94
N ARG A 107 27.48 18.35 10.72
CA ARG A 107 28.18 19.50 10.12
C ARG A 107 27.19 20.51 9.55
N LYS A 108 27.39 21.80 9.85
CA LYS A 108 26.74 22.90 9.13
C LYS A 108 27.35 22.96 7.73
N ARG A 109 26.52 22.91 6.69
CA ARG A 109 26.98 23.06 5.30
C ARG A 109 27.12 24.54 5.00
N ILE A 110 28.22 24.94 4.37
CA ILE A 110 28.38 26.28 3.80
C ILE A 110 27.31 26.43 2.71
N GLU A 111 26.38 27.38 2.89
CA GLU A 111 25.35 27.67 1.89
C GLU A 111 26.03 28.21 0.63
N THR A 112 26.11 27.36 -0.39
CA THR A 112 26.54 27.77 -1.73
C THR A 112 25.29 28.10 -2.52
N GLU A 113 25.20 29.32 -3.05
CA GLU A 113 24.08 29.77 -3.87
C GLU A 113 23.85 28.78 -5.03
N GLY A 114 22.59 28.37 -5.23
CA GLY A 114 22.17 27.50 -6.35
C GLY A 114 21.97 26.00 -6.05
N LYS A 115 22.15 25.53 -4.80
CA LYS A 115 21.82 24.13 -4.43
C LYS A 115 20.49 24.05 -3.67
N GLU A 116 19.64 23.10 -4.07
CA GLU A 116 18.37 22.82 -3.39
C GLU A 116 18.58 22.59 -1.89
N LYS A 117 17.66 23.17 -1.08
CA LYS A 117 17.69 22.99 0.37
C LYS A 117 17.58 21.51 0.70
N PRO A 118 18.56 20.94 1.42
CA PRO A 118 18.57 19.51 1.70
C PRO A 118 17.44 19.12 2.68
N LYS A 119 16.82 17.96 2.45
CA LYS A 119 15.69 17.43 3.24
C LYS A 119 15.97 17.51 4.75
N SER A 120 15.03 18.09 5.49
CA SER A 120 15.10 18.24 6.96
C SER A 120 14.53 17.02 7.71
N LYS A 121 13.61 16.29 7.06
CA LYS A 121 12.89 15.15 7.62
C LYS A 121 13.17 13.89 6.81
N SER A 122 13.28 12.78 7.51
CA SER A 122 13.32 11.42 6.96
C SER A 122 12.03 10.71 7.32
N ILE A 123 11.55 9.88 6.40
CA ILE A 123 10.35 9.06 6.58
C ILE A 123 10.84 7.62 6.79
N GLN A 124 10.42 7.01 7.89
CA GLN A 124 10.67 5.61 8.19
C GLN A 124 9.33 4.90 8.40
N TYR A 125 9.28 3.62 8.03
CA TYR A 125 8.14 2.78 8.36
C TYR A 125 8.48 1.98 9.61
N PHE A 126 7.44 1.50 10.29
CA PHE A 126 7.60 0.53 11.37
C PHE A 126 6.52 -0.54 11.29
N LEU A 127 6.81 -1.70 11.84
CA LEU A 127 5.85 -2.78 12.08
C LEU A 127 5.68 -2.95 13.59
N ILE A 128 4.46 -3.32 14.01
CA ILE A 128 4.21 -3.73 15.39
C ILE A 128 4.10 -5.25 15.39
N VAL A 129 5.01 -5.90 16.11
CA VAL A 129 5.05 -7.36 16.27
C VAL A 129 5.12 -7.64 17.77
N ASP A 130 4.14 -8.39 18.31
CA ASP A 130 4.02 -8.68 19.76
C ASP A 130 4.06 -7.43 20.67
N GLY A 131 3.51 -6.31 20.20
CA GLY A 131 3.53 -5.04 20.92
C GLY A 131 4.87 -4.29 20.87
N GLN A 132 5.88 -4.84 20.20
CA GLN A 132 7.16 -4.17 19.95
C GLN A 132 7.19 -3.52 18.58
N ARG A 133 7.81 -2.34 18.48
CA ARG A 133 8.00 -1.62 17.21
C ARG A 133 9.32 -2.02 16.57
N ILE A 134 9.26 -2.49 15.33
CA ILE A 134 10.41 -2.89 14.51
C ILE A 134 10.49 -1.96 13.29
N HIS A 135 11.68 -1.43 12.99
CA HIS A 135 11.93 -0.46 11.91
C HIS A 135 12.62 -1.07 10.69
#